data_AF-A0A538D7K4-F1
#
_entry.id   AF-A0A538D7K4-F1
#
_cell.length_a   1.000
_cell.length_b   1.000
_cell.length_c   1.000
_cell.angle_alpha   90.00
_cell.angle_beta   90.00
_cell.angle_gamma   90.00
#
_symmetry.space_group_name_H-M   'P 1'
#
loop_
_entity.id
_entity.type
_entity.pdbx_description
1 polymer ?
#
loop_
_entity_poly.entity_id
_entity_poly.type
_entity_poly.pdbx_seq_one_letter_code
_entity_poly.pdbx_strand_id
1 'polypeptide(L)'
;MPNIKQQKKRVRTSAEDRGENLRYRSTVKTITRRLEAAVEAGDKDQIAAEHTALQRWIDRSAARGALHRNTAARKKAQAARLVAKT
;
A
#
# COMPACT_ATOMS: atom_id res chain seq x y z
N MET A 1 -4.04 0.51 31.62
CA MET A 1 -2.67 1.06 31.70
C MET A 1 -1.70 -0.10 31.90
N PRO A 2 -0.54 -0.17 31.23
CA PRO A 2 0.35 -1.31 31.41
C PRO A 2 1.04 -1.22 32.77
N ASN A 3 0.90 -2.25 33.59
CA ASN A 3 1.42 -2.26 34.96
C ASN A 3 2.88 -2.72 35.01
N ILE A 4 3.34 -3.46 34.00
CA ILE A 4 4.71 -3.98 33.89
C ILE A 4 5.55 -3.10 32.95
N LYS A 5 6.82 -2.82 33.30
CA LYS A 5 7.75 -1.99 32.48
C LYS A 5 7.86 -2.50 31.04
N GLN A 6 7.98 -3.80 30.84
CA GLN A 6 8.04 -4.42 29.51
C GLN A 6 6.76 -4.18 28.71
N GLN A 7 5.59 -4.23 29.33
CA GLN A 7 4.32 -3.98 28.65
C GLN A 7 4.19 -2.51 28.24
N LYS A 8 4.63 -1.55 29.08
CA LYS A 8 4.70 -0.13 28.70
C LYS A 8 5.54 0.07 27.43
N LYS A 9 6.69 -0.61 27.33
CA LYS A 9 7.53 -0.60 26.12
C LYS A 9 6.80 -1.18 24.91
N ARG A 10 6.15 -2.34 25.05
CA ARG A 10 5.41 -3.01 23.95
C ARG A 10 4.29 -2.12 23.39
N VAL A 11 3.56 -1.42 24.26
CA VAL A 11 2.50 -0.49 23.82
C VAL A 11 3.05 0.65 22.97
N ARG A 12 4.19 1.24 23.38
CA ARG A 12 4.85 2.30 22.60
C ARG A 12 5.29 1.80 21.23
N THR A 13 6.05 0.70 21.17
CA THR A 13 6.51 0.12 19.90
C THR A 13 5.34 -0.28 19.00
N SER A 14 4.29 -0.87 19.56
CA SER A 14 3.09 -1.22 18.78
C SER A 14 2.39 -0.01 18.17
N ALA A 15 2.40 1.15 18.85
CA ALA A 15 1.82 2.38 18.33
C ALA A 15 2.66 2.94 17.17
N GLU A 16 3.99 2.91 17.30
CA GLU A 16 4.96 3.31 16.26
C GLU A 16 4.78 2.43 15.01
N ASP A 17 4.82 1.11 15.17
CA ASP A 17 4.63 0.14 14.08
C ASP A 17 3.27 0.30 13.40
N ARG A 18 2.22 0.56 14.19
CA ARG A 18 0.87 0.81 13.66
C ARG A 18 0.86 2.06 12.78
N GLY A 19 1.53 3.13 13.18
CA GLY A 19 1.64 4.38 12.41
C GLY A 19 2.33 4.16 11.06
N GLU A 20 3.45 3.44 11.07
CA GLU A 20 4.19 3.12 9.84
C GLU A 20 3.37 2.21 8.90
N ASN A 21 2.77 1.15 9.45
CA ASN A 21 1.92 0.24 8.67
C ASN A 21 0.70 0.94 8.08
N LEU A 22 0.09 1.86 8.83
CA LEU A 22 -1.03 2.66 8.34
C LEU A 22 -0.61 3.53 7.16
N ARG A 23 0.57 4.19 7.24
CA ARG A 23 1.11 5.03 6.16
C ARG A 23 1.30 4.25 4.87
N TYR A 24 1.90 3.06 4.92
CA TYR A 24 2.07 2.23 3.71
C TYR A 24 0.72 1.79 3.13
N ARG A 25 -0.19 1.30 3.98
CA ARG A 25 -1.50 0.80 3.54
C ARG A 25 -2.37 1.92 2.96
N SER A 26 -2.36 3.11 3.56
CA SER A 26 -3.11 4.26 3.07
C SER A 26 -2.54 4.79 1.75
N THR A 27 -1.21 4.86 1.62
CA THR A 27 -0.55 5.31 0.38
C THR A 27 -0.89 4.39 -0.79
N VAL A 28 -0.76 3.06 -0.59
CA VAL A 28 -1.15 2.08 -1.62
C VAL A 28 -2.62 2.26 -2.01
N LYS A 29 -3.53 2.43 -1.04
CA LYS A 29 -4.96 2.65 -1.29
C LYS A 29 -5.22 3.93 -2.09
N THR A 30 -4.54 5.02 -1.76
CA THR A 30 -4.68 6.31 -2.46
C THR A 30 -4.23 6.20 -3.91
N ILE A 31 -3.06 5.60 -4.16
CA ILE A 31 -2.54 5.43 -5.53
C ILE A 31 -3.43 4.48 -6.33
N THR A 32 -3.97 3.41 -5.72
CA THR A 32 -4.94 2.54 -6.42
C THR A 32 -6.15 3.33 -6.93
N ARG A 33 -6.71 4.23 -6.11
CA ARG A 33 -7.84 5.08 -6.53
C ARG A 33 -7.47 6.07 -7.64
N ARG A 34 -6.25 6.61 -7.62
CA ARG A 34 -5.77 7.49 -8.70
C ARG A 34 -5.64 6.73 -10.01
N LEU A 35 -5.11 5.52 -9.96
CA LEU A 35 -5.03 4.64 -11.13
C LEU A 35 -6.44 4.32 -11.67
N GLU A 36 -7.40 3.99 -10.80
CA GLU A 36 -8.80 3.77 -11.18
C GLU A 36 -9.38 5.00 -11.89
N ALA A 37 -9.21 6.20 -11.31
CA ALA A 37 -9.69 7.44 -11.91
C ALA A 37 -9.01 7.77 -13.26
N ALA A 38 -7.71 7.52 -13.38
CA ALA A 38 -6.96 7.73 -14.63
C ALA A 38 -7.43 6.77 -15.74
N VAL A 39 -7.73 5.52 -15.40
CA VAL A 39 -8.31 4.53 -16.31
C VAL A 39 -9.71 4.95 -16.76
N GLU A 40 -10.55 5.44 -15.85
CA GLU A 40 -11.88 5.97 -16.19
C GLU A 40 -11.81 7.21 -17.10
N ALA A 41 -10.81 8.06 -16.91
CA ALA A 41 -10.59 9.26 -17.73
C ALA A 41 -9.92 8.98 -19.09
N GLY A 42 -9.31 7.79 -19.27
CA GLY A 42 -8.63 7.40 -20.51
C GLY A 42 -7.27 8.09 -20.75
N ASP A 43 -6.68 8.71 -19.73
CA ASP A 43 -5.37 9.39 -19.83
C ASP A 43 -4.22 8.37 -19.75
N LYS A 44 -3.67 8.01 -20.92
CA LYS A 44 -2.64 6.97 -21.05
C LYS A 44 -1.34 7.29 -20.29
N ASP A 45 -0.96 8.56 -20.24
CA ASP A 45 0.28 8.98 -19.59
C ASP A 45 0.12 8.91 -18.06
N GLN A 46 -1.02 9.36 -17.54
CA GLN A 46 -1.33 9.23 -16.11
C GLN A 46 -1.49 7.77 -15.68
N ILE A 47 -2.11 6.91 -16.50
CA ILE A 47 -2.22 5.49 -16.22
C ILE A 47 -0.83 4.86 -16.07
N ALA A 48 0.09 5.12 -17.00
CA ALA A 48 1.44 4.57 -16.95
C ALA A 48 2.22 5.05 -15.71
N ALA A 49 2.11 6.34 -15.39
CA ALA A 49 2.76 6.95 -14.23
C ALA A 49 2.24 6.38 -12.90
N GLU A 50 0.91 6.36 -12.71
CA GLU A 50 0.29 5.89 -11.47
C GLU A 50 0.43 4.37 -11.31
N HIS A 51 0.42 3.60 -12.40
CA HIS A 51 0.67 2.16 -12.35
C HIS A 51 2.10 1.85 -11.88
N THR A 52 3.10 2.57 -12.40
CA THR A 52 4.50 2.42 -11.98
C THR A 52 4.68 2.81 -10.51
N ALA A 53 4.07 3.92 -10.09
CA ALA A 53 4.07 4.36 -8.70
C ALA A 53 3.42 3.31 -7.77
N LEU A 54 2.29 2.75 -8.17
CA LEU A 54 1.57 1.73 -7.42
C LEU A 54 2.41 0.47 -7.21
N GLN A 55 3.04 -0.04 -8.27
CA GLN A 55 3.89 -1.22 -8.19
C GLN A 55 5.05 -1.00 -7.21
N ARG A 56 5.74 0.13 -7.32
CA ARG A 56 6.84 0.50 -6.42
C ARG A 56 6.40 0.56 -4.95
N TRP A 57 5.25 1.15 -4.67
CA TRP A 57 4.73 1.25 -3.29
C TRP A 57 4.26 -0.09 -2.73
N ILE A 58 3.67 -0.96 -3.56
CA ILE A 58 3.30 -2.31 -3.15
C ILE A 58 4.55 -3.11 -2.75
N ASP A 59 5.61 -3.05 -3.55
CA ASP A 59 6.86 -3.78 -3.26
C ASP A 59 7.55 -3.27 -2.01
N ARG A 60 7.63 -1.94 -1.85
CA ARG A 60 8.16 -1.34 -0.63
C ARG A 60 7.36 -1.75 0.60
N SER A 61 6.03 -1.79 0.50
CA SER A 61 5.14 -2.19 1.59
C SER A 61 5.32 -3.68 1.95
N ALA A 62 5.59 -4.53 0.96
CA ALA A 62 5.88 -5.95 1.20
C ALA A 62 7.25 -6.14 1.87
N ALA A 63 8.29 -5.45 1.39
CA ALA A 63 9.63 -5.50 1.95
C ALA A 63 9.68 -5.01 3.40
N ARG A 64 8.84 -4.02 3.75
CA ARG A 64 8.72 -3.47 5.12
C ARG A 64 7.81 -4.30 6.03
N GLY A 65 7.17 -5.37 5.52
CA GLY A 65 6.26 -6.21 6.30
C GLY A 65 4.87 -5.60 6.54
N ALA A 66 4.59 -4.40 6.01
CA ALA A 66 3.27 -3.76 6.11
C ALA A 66 2.20 -4.49 5.29
N LEU A 67 2.60 -5.23 4.27
CA LEU A 67 1.75 -6.16 3.51
C LEU A 67 2.39 -7.54 3.42
N HIS A 68 1.59 -8.58 3.59
CA HIS A 68 2.04 -9.94 3.30
C HIS A 68 2.34 -10.10 1.79
N ARG A 69 3.36 -10.90 1.45
CA ARG A 69 3.80 -11.14 0.05
C ARG A 69 2.66 -11.54 -0.89
N ASN A 70 1.73 -12.38 -0.43
CA ASN A 70 0.58 -12.80 -1.25
C ASN A 70 -0.43 -11.66 -1.46
N THR A 71 -0.57 -10.76 -0.48
CA THR A 71 -1.42 -9.57 -0.62
C THR A 71 -0.80 -8.58 -1.60
N ALA A 72 0.52 -8.41 -1.57
CA ALA A 72 1.24 -7.62 -2.54
C ALA A 72 1.08 -8.19 -3.96
N ALA A 73 1.31 -9.49 -4.15
CA ALA A 73 1.13 -10.17 -5.43
C ALA A 73 -0.30 -10.03 -5.98
N ARG A 74 -1.32 -10.25 -5.13
CA ARG A 74 -2.73 -10.06 -5.52
C ARG A 74 -3.01 -8.63 -5.97
N LYS A 75 -2.50 -7.63 -5.26
CA LYS A 75 -2.70 -6.22 -5.61
C LYS A 75 -2.02 -5.85 -6.93
N LYS A 76 -0.81 -6.37 -7.20
CA LYS A 76 -0.16 -6.20 -8.51
C LYS A 76 -0.98 -6.80 -9.63
N ALA A 77 -1.48 -8.03 -9.44
CA ALA A 77 -2.32 -8.69 -10.43
C ALA A 77 -3.61 -7.89 -10.70
N GLN A 78 -4.24 -7.33 -9.66
CA GLN A 78 -5.41 -6.45 -9.81
C GLN A 78 -5.07 -5.17 -10.58
N ALA A 79 -3.96 -4.50 -10.26
CA ALA A 79 -3.53 -3.31 -10.96
C ALA A 79 -3.24 -3.58 -12.46
N ALA A 80 -2.57 -4.69 -12.77
CA ALA A 80 -2.30 -5.08 -14.14
C ALA A 80 -3.59 -5.37 -14.93
N ARG A 81 -4.57 -6.04 -14.32
CA ARG A 81 -5.89 -6.27 -14.94
C ARG A 81 -6.65 -4.98 -15.20
N LEU A 82 -6.55 -4.02 -14.29
CA LEU A 82 -7.21 -2.72 -14.43
C LEU A 82 -6.66 -1.97 -15.66
N VAL A 83 -5.33 -1.91 -15.79
CA VAL A 83 -4.67 -1.27 -16.94
C VAL A 83 -4.95 -2.01 -18.26
N ALA A 84 -4.99 -3.35 -18.23
CA ALA A 84 -5.26 -4.16 -19.43
C ALA A 84 -6.71 -4.12 -19.91
N LYS A 85 -7.64 -3.60 -19.09
CA LYS A 85 -9.06 -3.43 -19.47
C LYS A 85 -9.30 -2.18 -20.31
N THR A 86 -8.40 -1.20 -20.22
CA THR A 86 -8.37 0.04 -21.02
C THR A 86 -7.78 -0.22 -22.40
#